data_AF-A0A1Q9RSN4-F1
#
_entry.id   AF-A0A1Q9RSN4-F1
#
_cell.length_a   1.000
_cell.length_b   1.000
_cell.length_c   1.000
_cell.angle_alpha   90.00
_cell.angle_beta   90.00
_cell.angle_gamma   90.00
#
_symmetry.space_group_name_H-M   'P 1'
#
loop_
_entity.id
_entity.type
_entity.pdbx_description
1 polymer ?
#
loop_
_entity_poly.entity_id
_entity_poly.type
_entity_poly.pdbx_seq_one_letter_code
_entity_poly.pdbx_strand_id
1 'polypeptide(L)'
;MSATARPAPADPDGPAHAVADEHRRRLTGYLAGLLAGAGHAEPEALAARLVLLVDGAIVTAMRERSPAAARVARGIAEMLLAA
;
A
#
# COMPACT_ATOMS: atom_id res chain seq x y z
N MET A 1 38.87 8.33 3.58
CA MET A 1 38.30 7.59 2.44
C MET A 1 37.04 6.89 2.94
N SER A 2 35.86 7.50 2.77
CA SER A 2 34.61 6.90 3.23
C SER A 2 34.13 5.86 2.23
N ALA A 3 34.12 4.60 2.65
CA ALA A 3 33.49 3.51 1.91
C ALA A 3 31.97 3.74 1.90
N THR A 4 31.43 4.20 0.78
CA THR A 4 30.00 4.20 0.53
C THR A 4 29.59 2.74 0.30
N ALA A 5 29.10 2.08 1.34
CA ALA A 5 28.45 0.79 1.20
C ALA A 5 27.24 0.97 0.27
N ARG A 6 27.37 0.51 -0.97
CA ARG A 6 26.26 0.44 -1.92
C ARG A 6 25.19 -0.45 -1.28
N PRO A 7 23.92 -0.01 -1.12
CA PRO A 7 22.88 -0.90 -0.67
C PRO A 7 22.82 -2.08 -1.64
N ALA A 8 22.88 -3.30 -1.10
CA ALA A 8 22.68 -4.50 -1.90
C ALA A 8 21.32 -4.42 -2.61
N PRO A 9 21.21 -4.92 -3.86
CA PRO A 9 19.92 -4.97 -4.54
C PRO A 9 18.91 -5.69 -3.67
N ALA A 10 17.67 -5.20 -3.66
CA ALA A 10 16.57 -5.88 -2.98
C ALA A 10 16.44 -7.28 -3.55
N ASP A 11 16.63 -8.29 -2.70
CA ASP A 11 16.43 -9.69 -3.05
C ASP A 11 14.91 -9.96 -3.11
N PRO A 12 14.33 -10.21 -4.29
CA PRO A 12 12.89 -10.46 -4.44
C PRO A 12 12.40 -11.66 -3.62
N ASP A 13 13.30 -12.59 -3.32
CA ASP A 13 13.03 -13.81 -2.56
C ASP A 13 13.59 -13.74 -1.13
N GLY A 14 14.14 -12.58 -0.74
CA GLY A 14 14.74 -12.36 0.57
C GLY A 14 13.71 -12.28 1.69
N PRO A 15 14.12 -12.48 2.95
CA PRO A 15 13.22 -12.46 4.11
C PRO A 15 12.46 -11.13 4.28
N ALA A 16 13.06 -10.01 3.85
CA ALA A 16 12.39 -8.71 3.85
C ALA A 16 11.22 -8.64 2.86
N HIS A 17 11.37 -9.28 1.69
CA HIS A 17 10.32 -9.37 0.69
C HIS A 17 9.16 -10.23 1.21
N ALA A 18 9.45 -11.39 1.80
CA ALA A 18 8.42 -12.27 2.38
C ALA A 18 7.57 -11.58 3.47
N VAL A 19 8.21 -10.78 4.35
CA VAL A 19 7.53 -10.02 5.40
C VAL A 19 6.66 -8.91 4.81
N ALA A 20 7.16 -8.19 3.80
CA ALA A 20 6.39 -7.15 3.10
C ALA A 20 5.17 -7.75 2.38
N ASP A 21 5.35 -8.91 1.77
CA ASP A 21 4.32 -9.68 1.09
C ASP A 21 3.23 -10.17 2.04
N GLU A 22 3.61 -10.69 3.20
CA GLU A 22 2.66 -11.09 4.24
C GLU A 22 1.90 -9.89 4.80
N HIS A 23 2.58 -8.78 5.07
CA HIS A 23 1.93 -7.55 5.51
C HIS A 23 0.89 -7.07 4.48
N ARG A 24 1.26 -7.05 3.20
CA ARG A 24 0.37 -6.69 2.10
C ARG A 24 -0.86 -7.61 2.06
N ARG A 25 -0.67 -8.93 2.12
CA ARG A 25 -1.79 -9.90 2.13
C ARG A 25 -2.74 -9.69 3.30
N ARG A 26 -2.20 -9.45 4.51
CA ARG A 26 -2.99 -9.19 5.71
C ARG A 26 -3.81 -7.90 5.58
N LEU A 27 -3.20 -6.84 5.06
CA LEU A 27 -3.89 -5.57 4.84
C LEU A 27 -5.00 -5.69 3.79
N THR A 28 -4.74 -6.35 2.66
CA THR A 28 -5.75 -6.61 1.62
C THR A 28 -6.91 -7.42 2.19
N GLY A 29 -6.65 -8.50 2.93
CA GLY A 29 -7.70 -9.31 3.54
C GLY A 29 -8.54 -8.55 4.56
N TYR A 30 -7.91 -7.71 5.38
CA TYR A 30 -8.60 -6.85 6.33
C TYR A 30 -9.55 -5.86 5.62
N LEU A 31 -9.06 -5.17 4.59
CA LEU A 31 -9.88 -4.22 3.82
C LEU A 31 -11.00 -4.93 3.07
N ALA A 32 -10.75 -6.10 2.48
CA ALA A 32 -11.78 -6.89 1.81
C ALA A 32 -12.91 -7.26 2.78
N GLY A 33 -12.58 -7.67 4.02
CA GLY A 33 -13.57 -7.95 5.06
C GLY A 33 -14.43 -6.74 5.42
N LEU A 34 -13.83 -5.55 5.53
CA LEU A 34 -14.57 -4.30 5.76
C LEU A 34 -15.50 -3.96 4.60
N LEU A 35 -15.01 -4.08 3.37
CA LEU A 35 -15.78 -3.75 2.16
C LEU A 35 -16.94 -4.72 1.94
N ALA A 36 -16.73 -6.00 2.20
CA ALA A 36 -17.78 -7.01 2.19
C ALA A 36 -18.84 -6.71 3.27
N GLY A 37 -18.42 -6.37 4.48
CA GLY A 37 -19.33 -5.97 5.57
C GLY A 37 -20.11 -4.70 5.27
N ALA A 38 -19.56 -3.80 4.45
CA ALA A 38 -20.22 -2.59 3.98
C ALA A 38 -21.09 -2.78 2.71
N GLY A 39 -21.10 -3.99 2.13
CA GLY A 39 -21.95 -4.33 0.97
C GLY A 39 -21.41 -3.86 -0.38
N HIS A 40 -20.12 -3.56 -0.50
CA HIS A 40 -19.52 -3.23 -1.79
C HIS A 40 -19.43 -4.47 -2.69
N ALA A 41 -19.68 -4.27 -3.99
CA ALA A 41 -19.42 -5.30 -5.00
C ALA A 41 -17.90 -5.49 -5.19
N GLU A 42 -17.48 -6.73 -5.44
CA GLU A 42 -16.07 -7.09 -5.67
C GLU A 42 -15.11 -6.60 -4.57
N PRO A 43 -15.35 -6.95 -3.28
CA PRO A 43 -14.62 -6.38 -2.15
C PRO A 43 -13.12 -6.67 -2.19
N GLU A 44 -12.70 -7.82 -2.73
CA GLU A 44 -11.30 -8.19 -2.90
C GLU A 44 -10.61 -7.29 -3.95
N ALA A 45 -11.29 -7.02 -5.07
CA ALA A 45 -10.75 -6.17 -6.13
C ALA A 45 -10.64 -4.72 -5.67
N LEU A 46 -11.64 -4.22 -4.94
CA LEU A 46 -11.61 -2.88 -4.36
C LEU A 46 -10.53 -2.77 -3.25
N ALA A 47 -10.38 -3.77 -2.40
CA ALA A 47 -9.30 -3.82 -1.40
C ALA A 47 -7.91 -3.74 -2.04
N ALA A 48 -7.67 -4.49 -3.12
CA ALA A 48 -6.40 -4.44 -3.84
C ALA A 48 -6.06 -3.03 -4.37
N ARG A 49 -7.08 -2.32 -4.90
CA ARG A 49 -6.92 -0.92 -5.35
C ARG A 49 -6.59 0.01 -4.18
N LEU A 50 -7.26 -0.14 -3.04
CA LEU A 50 -6.99 0.67 -1.85
C LEU A 50 -5.58 0.43 -1.28
N VAL A 51 -5.11 -0.82 -1.25
CA VAL A 51 -3.73 -1.13 -0.83
C VAL A 51 -2.70 -0.49 -1.75
N LEU A 52 -2.94 -0.51 -3.07
CA LEU A 52 -2.05 0.17 -4.02
C LEU A 52 -1.98 1.69 -3.76
N LEU A 53 -3.11 2.32 -3.41
CA LEU A 53 -3.13 3.75 -3.03
C LEU A 53 -2.35 4.00 -1.74
N VAL A 54 -2.45 3.12 -0.74
CA VAL A 54 -1.69 3.23 0.51
C VAL A 54 -0.19 3.13 0.24
N ASP A 55 0.24 2.12 -0.52
CA ASP A 55 1.65 1.93 -0.88
C ASP A 55 2.21 3.16 -1.62
N GLY A 56 1.47 3.65 -2.63
CA GLY A 56 1.85 4.85 -3.39
C GLY A 56 1.92 6.11 -2.53
N ALA A 57 0.99 6.27 -1.59
CA ALA A 57 0.97 7.39 -0.66
C ALA A 57 2.19 7.38 0.27
N ILE A 58 2.55 6.22 0.83
CA ILE A 58 3.71 6.06 1.72
C ILE A 58 5.00 6.39 0.96
N VAL A 59 5.19 5.80 -0.23
CA VAL A 59 6.38 6.04 -1.06
C VAL A 59 6.51 7.52 -1.42
N THR A 60 5.41 8.15 -1.83
CA THR A 60 5.41 9.57 -2.21
C THR A 60 5.65 10.47 -1.00
N ALA A 61 5.00 10.20 0.14
CA ALA A 61 5.19 10.96 1.37
C ALA A 61 6.64 10.90 1.88
N MET A 62 7.30 9.75 1.75
CA MET A 62 8.72 9.60 2.09
C MET A 62 9.62 10.43 1.15
N ARG A 63 9.33 10.44 -0.15
CA ARG A 63 10.09 11.19 -1.16
C ARG A 63 9.93 12.70 -1.00
N GLU A 64 8.71 13.16 -0.78
CA GLU A 64 8.37 14.58 -0.65
C GLU A 64 8.54 15.11 0.78
N ARG A 65 8.80 14.23 1.76
CA ARG A 65 8.86 14.55 3.19
C ARG A 65 7.61 15.29 3.66
N SER A 66 6.45 14.86 3.17
CA SER A 66 5.18 15.55 3.35
C SER A 66 4.03 14.55 3.45
N PRO A 67 3.05 14.74 4.35
CA PRO A 67 1.87 13.90 4.43
C PRO A 67 0.83 14.21 3.34
N ALA A 68 1.13 15.14 2.41
CA ALA A 68 0.18 15.56 1.37
C ALA A 68 -0.29 14.40 0.48
N ALA A 69 0.60 13.46 0.15
CA ALA A 69 0.26 12.30 -0.67
C ALA A 69 -0.84 11.41 -0.04
N ALA A 70 -0.87 11.29 1.30
CA ALA A 70 -1.93 10.55 1.99
C ALA A 70 -3.30 11.22 1.82
N ARG A 71 -3.36 12.56 1.79
CA ARG A 71 -4.60 13.29 1.53
C ARG A 71 -5.11 13.10 0.11
N VAL A 72 -4.20 13.06 -0.87
CA VAL A 72 -4.54 12.77 -2.27
C VAL A 72 -5.07 11.34 -2.41
N ALA A 73 -4.37 10.36 -1.84
CA ALA A 73 -4.82 8.96 -1.85
C ALA A 73 -6.18 8.77 -1.19
N ARG A 74 -6.45 9.47 -0.08
CA ARG A 74 -7.78 9.50 0.56
C ARG A 74 -8.87 9.98 -0.40
N GLY A 75 -8.65 11.09 -1.12
CA GLY A 75 -9.62 11.59 -2.09
C GLY A 75 -9.91 10.59 -3.22
N ILE A 76 -8.89 9.86 -3.68
CA ILE A 76 -9.08 8.80 -4.67
C ILE A 76 -9.87 7.62 -4.07
N ALA A 77 -9.54 7.21 -2.85
CA ALA A 77 -10.27 6.15 -2.15
C ALA A 77 -11.75 6.49 -1.97
N GLU A 78 -12.07 7.74 -1.62
CA GLU A 78 -13.46 8.21 -1.50
C GLU A 78 -14.22 8.09 -2.83
N MET A 79 -13.58 8.42 -3.96
CA MET A 79 -14.20 8.22 -5.28
C MET A 79 -14.43 6.74 -5.60
N LEU A 80 -13.49 5.87 -5.24
CA LEU A 80 -13.63 4.42 -5.46
C LEU A 80 -14.71 3.78 -4.59
N LEU A 81 -14.92 4.30 -3.37
CA LEU A 81 -15.95 3.83 -2.44
C LEU A 81 -17.36 4.32 -2.82
N ALA A 82 -17.45 5.44 -3.54
CA ALA A 82 -18.74 6.01 -3.97
C ALA A 82 -19.25 5.44 -5.30
N ALA A 83 -18.46 4.62 -5.99
CA ALA A 83 -18.79 3.95 -7.26
C ALA A 83 -19.56 2.65 -7.01
#